data_AF-A0A1X7SVM8-F1
#
_entry.id   AF-A0A1X7SVM8-F1
#
_cell.length_a   1.000
_cell.length_b   1.000
_cell.length_c   1.000
_cell.angle_alpha   90.00
_cell.angle_beta   90.00
_cell.angle_gamma   90.00
#
_symmetry.space_group_name_H-M   'P 1'
#
loop_
_entity.id
_entity.type
_entity.pdbx_description
1 polymer ?
#
loop_
_entity_poly.entity_id
_entity_poly.type
_entity_poly.pdbx_seq_one_letter_code
_entity_poly.pdbx_strand_id
1 'polypeptide(L)'
;VSTHSTGIPEATVYAGQVFYQREERRDLMRFTAARDLNALLQYIEKKYSYPEMDQSISFKLTSPKRCIKLKFDEQQTEPTTGWRIKPHLDPCQIKEHEILCFGDNSTAVPPFCLVSIYAENSPHTVPNLSYSVPLKGVQEQMKIIINRPLRNMSLSDSVNINRPPPSAPSLPTPNSTIRSDIAHSIMTECTSLIKDCGIDINFLVDKLLEHKIVNSREKRKLTARETNDDKMDELLHIILSSIRMNAKVFGIFIDILREEDTLRTIALADTLMDKYKE
;
A
#
# COMPACT_ATOMS: atom_id res chain seq x y z
N VAL A 1 46.58 42.29 -14.26
CA VAL A 1 45.12 42.46 -14.04
C VAL A 1 44.60 41.15 -13.47
N SER A 2 44.36 41.11 -12.16
CA SER A 2 43.89 39.91 -11.47
C SER A 2 42.39 39.80 -11.67
N THR A 3 41.94 38.86 -12.49
CA THR A 3 40.51 38.57 -12.66
C THR A 3 40.03 37.83 -11.42
N HIS A 4 39.41 38.56 -10.49
CA HIS A 4 38.58 37.98 -9.45
C HIS A 4 37.43 37.22 -10.12
N SER A 5 37.58 35.90 -10.23
CA SER A 5 36.44 35.01 -10.46
C SER A 5 35.56 35.14 -9.23
N THR A 6 34.46 35.88 -9.34
CA THR A 6 33.34 35.80 -8.39
C THR A 6 32.73 34.41 -8.53
N GLY A 7 33.41 33.42 -7.93
CA GLY A 7 32.95 32.05 -7.83
C GLY A 7 31.77 31.99 -6.89
N ILE A 8 30.59 32.39 -7.39
CA ILE A 8 29.33 31.99 -6.78
C ILE A 8 29.26 30.48 -7.05
N PRO A 9 29.33 29.62 -6.03
CA PRO A 9 29.18 28.19 -6.24
C PRO A 9 27.83 27.98 -6.92
N GLU A 10 27.83 27.31 -8.07
CA GLU A 10 26.60 26.96 -8.75
C GLU A 10 25.69 26.23 -7.75
N ALA A 11 24.45 26.73 -7.59
CA ALA A 11 23.55 26.23 -6.57
C ALA A 11 23.30 24.73 -6.80
N THR A 12 23.71 23.90 -5.84
CA THR A 12 23.58 22.44 -5.88
C THR A 12 22.13 22.04 -6.16
N VAL A 13 21.95 21.19 -7.17
CA VAL A 13 20.66 20.59 -7.50
C VAL A 13 20.50 19.32 -6.68
N TYR A 14 19.36 19.19 -6.02
CA TYR A 14 18.95 18.01 -5.27
C TYR A 14 17.78 17.33 -5.97
N ALA A 15 17.67 16.02 -5.77
CA ALA A 15 16.54 15.23 -6.18
C ALA A 15 15.61 14.97 -4.98
N GLY A 16 14.31 15.08 -5.20
CA GLY A 16 13.26 14.70 -4.26
C GLY A 16 12.39 13.61 -4.85
N GLN A 17 12.01 12.62 -4.05
CA GLN A 17 11.10 11.54 -4.44
C GLN A 17 9.91 11.48 -3.48
N VAL A 18 8.71 11.49 -4.05
CA VAL A 18 7.47 11.19 -3.36
C VAL A 18 7.09 9.75 -3.62
N PHE A 19 6.78 9.00 -2.57
CA PHE A 19 6.24 7.66 -2.69
C PHE A 19 5.31 7.35 -1.53
N TYR A 20 4.49 6.32 -1.70
CA TYR A 20 3.47 5.97 -0.74
C TYR A 20 3.56 4.50 -0.33
N GLN A 21 3.15 4.24 0.90
CA GLN A 21 2.88 2.90 1.38
C GLN A 21 1.45 2.83 1.86
N ARG A 22 0.75 1.83 1.35
CA ARG A 22 -0.64 1.60 1.67
C ARG A 22 -0.74 0.83 2.99
N GLU A 23 -1.47 1.40 3.95
CA GLU A 23 -1.91 0.68 5.14
C GLU A 23 -3.44 0.56 5.14
N GLU A 24 -4.01 -0.29 5.99
CA GLU A 24 -5.46 -0.59 6.01
C GLU A 24 -6.35 0.65 6.09
N ARG A 25 -6.03 1.58 7.00
CA ARG A 25 -6.88 2.76 7.31
C ARG A 25 -6.32 4.10 6.84
N ARG A 26 -5.14 4.10 6.21
CA ARG A 26 -4.47 5.33 5.77
C ARG A 26 -3.48 5.06 4.64
N ASP A 27 -3.09 6.12 3.94
CA ASP A 27 -1.90 6.12 3.11
C ASP A 27 -0.76 6.82 3.85
N LEU A 28 0.43 6.21 3.83
CA LEU A 28 1.65 6.84 4.30
C LEU A 28 2.40 7.43 3.12
N MET A 29 2.37 8.75 2.98
CA MET A 29 3.21 9.47 2.04
C MET A 29 4.59 9.71 2.66
N ARG A 30 5.63 9.48 1.88
CA ARG A 30 7.00 9.89 2.19
C ARG A 30 7.52 10.80 1.10
N PHE A 31 8.12 11.91 1.52
CA PHE A 31 8.98 12.72 0.67
C PHE A 31 10.41 12.57 1.18
N THR A 32 11.33 12.15 0.32
CA THR A 32 12.74 11.95 0.65
C THR A 32 13.62 12.67 -0.37
N ALA A 33 14.84 13.06 0.02
CA ALA A 33 15.71 13.86 -0.82
C ALA A 33 17.16 13.37 -0.78
N ALA A 34 17.86 13.50 -1.91
CA ALA A 34 19.24 13.09 -2.11
C ALA A 34 19.96 13.97 -3.15
N ARG A 35 21.28 13.82 -3.26
CA ARG A 35 22.06 14.38 -4.40
C ARG A 35 21.83 13.59 -5.70
N ASP A 36 21.65 12.28 -5.59
CA ASP A 36 21.49 11.36 -6.71
C ASP A 36 20.12 10.69 -6.65
N LEU A 37 19.29 10.92 -7.67
CA LEU A 37 17.95 10.34 -7.78
C LEU A 37 18.03 8.82 -7.95
N ASN A 38 18.95 8.30 -8.77
CA ASN A 38 19.02 6.87 -9.03
C ASN A 38 19.44 6.09 -7.77
N ALA A 39 20.40 6.61 -7.01
CA ALA A 39 20.76 6.03 -5.71
C ALA A 39 19.58 6.05 -4.72
N LEU A 40 18.79 7.13 -4.73
CA LEU A 40 17.59 7.26 -3.90
C LEU A 40 16.50 6.25 -4.28
N LEU A 41 16.22 6.09 -5.58
CA LEU A 41 15.26 5.11 -6.10
C LEU A 41 15.66 3.68 -5.72
N GLN A 42 16.93 3.31 -5.95
CA GLN A 42 17.45 1.99 -5.57
C GLN A 42 17.33 1.73 -4.07
N TYR A 43 17.59 2.74 -3.23
CA TYR A 43 17.39 2.63 -1.79
C TYR A 43 15.91 2.36 -1.45
N ILE A 44 14.99 3.11 -2.06
CA ILE A 44 13.55 2.99 -1.79
C ILE A 44 13.04 1.60 -2.17
N GLU A 45 13.36 1.13 -3.38
CA GLU A 45 12.95 -0.18 -3.89
C GLU A 45 13.51 -1.34 -3.05
N LYS A 46 14.73 -1.19 -2.53
CA LYS A 46 15.37 -2.19 -1.67
C LYS A 46 14.79 -2.20 -0.25
N LYS A 47 14.47 -1.01 0.30
CA LYS A 47 14.12 -0.85 1.72
C LYS A 47 12.62 -1.04 1.99
N TYR A 48 11.76 -0.60 1.10
CA TYR A 48 10.32 -0.56 1.30
C TYR A 48 9.63 -1.65 0.48
N SER A 49 8.73 -2.41 1.10
CA SER A 49 7.89 -3.38 0.38
C SER A 49 6.82 -2.64 -0.42
N TYR A 50 6.85 -2.79 -1.74
CA TYR A 50 5.87 -2.23 -2.69
C TYR A 50 5.62 -0.71 -2.56
N PRO A 51 6.66 0.13 -2.71
CA PRO A 51 6.47 1.57 -2.71
C PRO A 51 5.65 1.97 -3.95
N GLU A 52 4.55 2.71 -3.74
CA GLU A 52 3.83 3.37 -4.82
C GLU A 52 4.59 4.65 -5.17
N MET A 53 5.45 4.58 -6.17
CA MET A 53 6.25 5.71 -6.66
C MET A 53 5.34 6.71 -7.37
N ASP A 54 5.53 7.99 -7.06
CA ASP A 54 4.74 9.10 -7.61
C ASP A 54 5.72 10.15 -8.17
N GLN A 55 5.61 11.41 -7.74
CA GLN A 55 6.39 12.52 -8.29
C GLN A 55 7.88 12.44 -7.92
N SER A 56 8.74 12.60 -8.93
CA SER A 56 10.15 12.96 -8.75
C SER A 56 10.35 14.43 -9.10
N ILE A 57 11.10 15.16 -8.28
CA ILE A 57 11.37 16.59 -8.49
C ILE A 57 12.87 16.88 -8.40
N SER A 58 13.32 17.90 -9.14
CA SER A 58 14.66 18.47 -8.99
C SER A 58 14.54 19.88 -8.45
N PHE A 59 15.31 20.23 -7.43
CA PHE A 59 15.21 21.54 -6.79
C PHE A 59 16.56 22.05 -6.29
N LYS A 60 16.65 23.38 -6.14
CA LYS A 60 17.80 24.06 -5.53
C LYS A 60 17.35 24.70 -4.22
N LEU A 61 18.16 24.58 -3.18
CA LEU A 61 17.86 25.16 -1.88
C LEU A 61 18.25 26.64 -1.82
N THR A 62 17.44 27.44 -1.13
CA THR A 62 17.66 28.87 -0.94
C THR A 62 18.58 29.11 0.26
N SER A 63 19.64 29.88 0.05
CA SER A 63 20.51 30.39 1.12
C SER A 63 19.82 31.50 1.93
N PRO A 64 20.11 31.68 3.23
CA PRO A 64 21.11 30.95 4.03
C PRO A 64 20.56 29.72 4.76
N LYS A 65 19.23 29.53 4.81
CA LYS A 65 18.61 28.48 5.63
C LYS A 65 18.85 27.06 5.09
N ARG A 66 18.97 26.93 3.77
CA ARG A 66 19.29 25.68 3.04
C ARG A 66 18.51 24.48 3.57
N CYS A 67 17.18 24.61 3.58
CA CYS A 67 16.26 23.54 3.94
C CYS A 67 15.02 23.60 3.06
N ILE A 68 14.39 22.44 2.85
CA ILE A 68 13.11 22.31 2.17
C ILE A 68 12.03 22.00 3.21
N LYS A 69 10.93 22.76 3.21
CA LYS A 69 9.80 22.58 4.11
C LYS A 69 8.52 22.33 3.31
N LEU A 70 7.81 21.24 3.64
CA LEU A 70 6.50 20.92 3.10
C LEU A 70 5.43 21.66 3.91
N LYS A 71 4.52 22.36 3.23
CA LYS A 71 3.50 23.20 3.84
C LYS A 71 2.10 22.57 3.71
N PHE A 72 1.47 22.32 4.87
CA PHE A 72 0.14 21.70 5.00
C PHE A 72 -0.90 22.64 5.64
N ASP A 73 -0.53 23.90 5.85
CA ASP A 73 -1.33 24.97 6.47
C ASP A 73 -1.92 25.94 5.44
N GLU A 74 -1.68 25.72 4.14
CA GLU A 74 -2.17 26.59 3.07
C GLU A 74 -3.57 26.19 2.57
N GLN A 75 -4.36 27.20 2.21
CA GLN A 75 -5.70 27.02 1.66
C GLN A 75 -5.65 26.27 0.33
N GLN A 76 -6.52 25.28 0.19
CA GLN A 76 -6.62 24.44 -1.00
C GLN A 76 -7.66 25.00 -1.97
N THR A 77 -7.39 24.88 -3.27
CA THR A 77 -8.33 25.27 -4.33
C THR A 77 -9.38 24.19 -4.57
N GLU A 78 -8.97 22.93 -4.51
CA GLU A 78 -9.85 21.77 -4.64
C GLU A 78 -10.48 21.40 -3.30
N PRO A 79 -11.69 20.83 -3.29
CA PRO A 79 -12.33 20.41 -2.05
C PRO A 79 -11.57 19.24 -1.42
N THR A 80 -11.35 19.32 -0.11
CA THR A 80 -10.68 18.26 0.68
C THR A 80 -11.61 17.68 1.75
N THR A 81 -12.93 17.86 1.59
CA THR A 81 -13.94 17.44 2.57
C THR A 81 -13.83 15.95 2.86
N GLY A 82 -13.80 15.61 4.15
CA GLY A 82 -13.65 14.23 4.60
C GLY A 82 -12.22 13.67 4.49
N TRP A 83 -11.22 14.47 4.13
CA TRP A 83 -9.82 14.04 4.15
C TRP A 83 -9.03 14.72 5.26
N ARG A 84 -8.13 13.96 5.90
CA ARG A 84 -7.23 14.47 6.93
C ARG A 84 -5.78 14.15 6.57
N ILE A 85 -4.99 15.18 6.36
CA ILE A 85 -3.58 15.10 6.04
C ILE A 85 -2.79 15.50 7.30
N LYS A 86 -2.00 14.57 7.85
CA LYS A 86 -1.28 14.75 9.11
C LYS A 86 0.22 14.54 8.91
N PRO A 87 1.04 15.60 8.82
CA PRO A 87 2.49 15.46 8.88
C PRO A 87 2.90 14.94 10.27
N HIS A 88 3.94 14.11 10.30
CA HIS A 88 4.43 13.50 11.55
C HIS A 88 5.41 14.40 12.30
N LEU A 89 5.93 15.43 11.62
CA LEU A 89 6.81 16.45 12.18
C LEU A 89 6.24 17.83 11.86
N ASP A 90 6.36 18.75 12.82
CA ASP A 90 6.12 20.18 12.62
C ASP A 90 7.35 20.96 13.16
N PRO A 91 8.15 21.61 12.31
CA PRO A 91 8.00 21.70 10.85
C PRO A 91 8.28 20.38 10.11
N CYS A 92 7.47 20.07 9.09
CA CYS A 92 7.73 18.98 8.15
C CYS A 92 8.82 19.43 7.16
N GLN A 93 10.09 19.20 7.49
CA GLN A 93 11.23 19.75 6.75
C GLN A 93 12.42 18.80 6.67
N ILE A 94 13.28 19.01 5.67
CA ILE A 94 14.59 18.36 5.50
C ILE A 94 15.65 19.45 5.35
N LYS A 95 16.72 19.38 6.13
CA LYS A 95 17.87 20.30 6.04
C LYS A 95 18.92 19.76 5.08
N GLU A 96 19.65 20.66 4.44
CA GLU A 96 20.67 20.29 3.45
C GLU A 96 21.72 19.31 3.99
N HIS A 97 22.22 19.53 5.21
CA HIS A 97 23.22 18.62 5.78
C HIS A 97 22.71 17.16 5.88
N GLU A 98 21.42 16.95 6.11
CA GLU A 98 20.83 15.61 6.16
C GLU A 98 20.80 14.96 4.76
N ILE A 99 20.59 15.78 3.71
CA ILE A 99 20.65 15.34 2.31
C ILE A 99 22.08 14.95 1.94
N LEU A 100 23.07 15.73 2.40
CA LEU A 100 24.47 15.51 2.11
C LEU A 100 24.99 14.21 2.76
N CYS A 101 24.51 13.84 3.94
CA CYS A 101 24.91 12.59 4.62
C CYS A 101 24.55 11.32 3.84
N PHE A 102 23.58 11.36 2.92
CA PHE A 102 23.22 10.21 2.11
C PHE A 102 24.26 9.95 1.00
N GLY A 103 24.75 8.71 0.96
CA GLY A 103 25.79 8.25 0.02
C GLY A 103 27.23 8.33 0.56
N ASP A 104 27.46 8.95 1.72
CA ASP A 104 28.79 9.09 2.31
C ASP A 104 29.29 7.79 3.00
N ASN A 105 28.37 6.92 3.41
CA ASN A 105 28.68 5.58 3.92
C ASN A 105 27.57 4.58 3.54
N SER A 106 27.89 3.28 3.57
CA SER A 106 27.00 2.20 3.08
C SER A 106 25.74 1.97 3.93
N THR A 107 25.61 2.64 5.08
CA THR A 107 24.46 2.54 5.98
C THR A 107 23.61 3.81 6.03
N ALA A 108 23.98 4.84 5.27
CA ALA A 108 23.27 6.11 5.27
C ALA A 108 21.82 5.94 4.81
N VAL A 109 20.89 6.45 5.61
CA VAL A 109 19.47 6.50 5.31
C VAL A 109 19.15 7.89 4.76
N PRO A 110 18.46 8.02 3.61
CA PRO A 110 18.12 9.33 3.09
C PRO A 110 17.09 9.99 4.02
N PRO A 111 17.16 11.32 4.23
CA PRO A 111 16.20 12.02 5.07
C PRO A 111 14.81 11.93 4.46
N PHE A 112 13.77 11.95 5.30
CA PHE A 112 12.40 11.92 4.81
C PHE A 112 11.42 12.68 5.71
N CYS A 113 10.40 13.23 5.07
CA CYS A 113 9.17 13.71 5.68
C CYS A 113 8.10 12.61 5.58
N LEU A 114 7.48 12.25 6.70
CA LEU A 114 6.39 11.28 6.75
C LEU A 114 5.05 11.97 7.01
N VAL A 115 4.03 11.59 6.24
CA VAL A 115 2.70 12.19 6.29
C VAL A 115 1.66 11.07 6.22
N SER A 116 0.73 11.06 7.17
CA SER A 116 -0.44 10.18 7.13
C SER A 116 -1.61 10.87 6.44
N ILE A 117 -2.26 10.15 5.52
CA ILE A 117 -3.44 10.63 4.81
C ILE A 117 -4.60 9.70 5.15
N TYR A 118 -5.65 10.25 5.76
CA TYR A 118 -6.86 9.53 6.14
C TYR A 118 -8.04 10.04 5.33
N ALA A 119 -8.93 9.12 4.98
CA ALA A 119 -10.27 9.45 4.50
C ALA A 119 -11.29 9.09 5.58
N GLU A 120 -12.25 9.98 5.79
CA GLU A 120 -13.40 9.77 6.65
C GLU A 120 -14.42 8.91 5.91
N ASN A 121 -15.03 7.98 6.64
CA ASN A 121 -16.12 7.17 6.12
C ASN A 121 -17.42 7.97 6.19
N SER A 122 -17.63 8.85 5.22
CA SER A 122 -18.77 9.76 5.14
C SER A 122 -19.26 9.88 3.70
N PRO A 123 -20.58 9.97 3.46
CA PRO A 123 -21.13 10.20 2.12
C PRO A 123 -20.75 11.57 1.55
N HIS A 124 -20.22 12.47 2.38
CA HIS A 124 -19.75 13.79 1.97
C HIS A 124 -18.23 13.86 1.72
N THR A 125 -17.52 12.74 1.91
CA THR A 125 -16.09 12.68 1.60
C THR A 125 -15.88 12.74 0.09
N VAL A 126 -15.04 13.66 -0.37
CA VAL A 126 -14.77 13.77 -1.81
C VAL A 126 -14.10 12.48 -2.33
N PRO A 127 -14.51 11.98 -3.51
CA PRO A 127 -14.07 10.68 -3.99
C PRO A 127 -12.60 10.65 -4.41
N ASN A 128 -12.00 11.81 -4.71
CA ASN A 128 -10.59 11.94 -5.01
C ASN A 128 -10.04 13.15 -4.27
N LEU A 129 -9.04 12.93 -3.43
CA LEU A 129 -8.23 13.99 -2.88
C LEU A 129 -7.27 14.48 -3.94
N SER A 130 -7.24 15.79 -4.18
CA SER A 130 -6.12 16.48 -4.82
C SER A 130 -5.67 17.61 -3.90
N TYR A 131 -4.59 17.36 -3.16
CA TYR A 131 -4.08 18.28 -2.14
C TYR A 131 -2.72 18.83 -2.57
N SER A 132 -2.63 20.14 -2.74
CA SER A 132 -1.42 20.85 -3.11
C SER A 132 -0.58 21.16 -1.87
N VAL A 133 0.67 20.69 -1.85
CA VAL A 133 1.68 20.91 -0.80
C VAL A 133 2.79 21.81 -1.33
N PRO A 134 2.77 23.12 -1.04
CA PRO A 134 3.83 24.03 -1.45
C PRO A 134 5.17 23.70 -0.77
N LEU A 135 6.25 23.91 -1.50
CA LEU A 135 7.60 23.73 -1.01
C LEU A 135 8.20 25.10 -0.66
N LYS A 136 8.61 25.30 0.59
CA LYS A 136 9.35 26.49 1.02
C LYS A 136 10.84 26.19 1.15
N GLY A 137 11.65 27.21 0.88
CA GLY A 137 13.11 27.12 0.93
C GLY A 137 13.76 26.57 -0.33
N VAL A 138 12.97 26.36 -1.40
CA VAL A 138 13.45 26.09 -2.77
C VAL A 138 13.54 27.39 -3.58
N GLN A 139 14.48 27.48 -4.51
CA GLN A 139 14.71 28.70 -5.32
C GLN A 139 13.55 28.98 -6.28
N GLU A 140 13.00 27.93 -6.89
CA GLU A 140 11.84 28.01 -7.78
C GLU A 140 10.58 27.57 -7.03
N GLN A 141 9.48 28.29 -7.22
CA GLN A 141 8.23 27.94 -6.57
C GLN A 141 7.72 26.61 -7.12
N MET A 142 7.58 25.63 -6.23
CA MET A 142 7.16 24.28 -6.57
C MET A 142 6.15 23.77 -5.55
N LYS A 143 5.33 22.80 -5.97
CA LYS A 143 4.34 22.14 -5.12
C LYS A 143 4.34 20.65 -5.42
N ILE A 144 4.12 19.83 -4.40
CA ILE A 144 3.81 18.41 -4.53
C ILE A 144 2.31 18.26 -4.51
N ILE A 145 1.73 17.50 -5.45
CA ILE A 145 0.28 17.24 -5.46
C ILE A 145 0.00 15.85 -4.90
N ILE A 146 -0.65 15.78 -3.74
CA ILE A 146 -1.12 14.52 -3.18
C ILE A 146 -2.42 14.14 -3.86
N ASN A 147 -2.40 13.08 -4.67
CA ASN A 147 -3.59 12.53 -5.31
C ASN A 147 -3.96 11.18 -4.70
N ARG A 148 -5.12 11.10 -4.02
CA ARG A 148 -5.57 9.88 -3.35
C ARG A 148 -7.05 9.59 -3.64
N PRO A 149 -7.38 8.46 -4.29
CA PRO A 149 -8.76 8.06 -4.45
C PRO A 149 -9.31 7.58 -3.10
N LEU A 150 -10.56 7.93 -2.83
CA LEU A 150 -11.33 7.36 -1.73
C LEU A 150 -11.41 5.87 -1.95
N ARG A 151 -11.05 5.11 -0.92
CA ARG A 151 -11.17 3.66 -0.99
C ARG A 151 -12.64 3.31 -0.80
N ASN A 152 -13.08 2.24 -1.47
CA ASN A 152 -14.26 1.51 -1.02
C ASN A 152 -13.92 0.87 0.34
N MET A 153 -14.01 1.68 1.40
CA MET A 153 -14.16 1.18 2.75
C MET A 153 -15.52 0.50 2.75
N SER A 154 -15.54 -0.84 2.69
CA SER A 154 -16.71 -1.58 3.12
C SER A 154 -17.07 -1.03 4.50
N LEU A 155 -18.27 -0.45 4.64
CA LEU A 155 -18.76 0.10 5.90
C LEU A 155 -18.85 -1.03 6.93
N SER A 156 -17.79 -1.25 7.70
CA SER A 156 -17.89 -1.87 9.01
C SER A 156 -17.89 -0.76 10.04
N ASP A 157 -19.00 -0.68 10.76
CA ASP A 157 -19.22 0.00 12.04
C ASP A 157 -19.40 1.52 12.00
N SER A 158 -20.60 1.94 11.57
CA SER A 158 -21.29 3.03 12.28
C SER A 158 -22.23 2.40 13.32
N VAL A 159 -21.79 2.36 14.57
CA VAL A 159 -22.59 2.03 15.74
C VAL A 159 -23.76 3.02 15.80
N ASN A 160 -24.95 2.58 15.38
CA ASN A 160 -26.19 3.32 15.55
C ASN A 160 -26.85 2.83 16.85
N ILE A 161 -26.44 3.42 17.98
CA ILE A 161 -27.20 3.31 19.23
C ILE A 161 -28.46 4.13 18.98
N ASN A 162 -29.53 3.47 18.55
CA ASN A 162 -30.93 3.80 18.87
C ASN A 162 -31.86 2.82 18.14
N ARG A 163 -32.26 1.72 18.78
CA ARG A 163 -33.55 1.08 18.48
C ARG A 163 -34.18 0.36 19.68
N PRO A 164 -35.48 0.57 19.96
CA PRO A 164 -36.30 -0.28 20.82
C PRO A 164 -36.69 -1.61 20.11
N PRO A 165 -37.26 -2.62 20.81
CA PRO A 165 -37.20 -4.03 20.43
C PRO A 165 -38.46 -4.46 19.60
N PRO A 166 -38.61 -5.73 19.17
CA PRO A 166 -38.63 -6.09 17.75
C PRO A 166 -39.99 -6.67 17.29
N SER A 167 -40.29 -6.66 15.99
CA SER A 167 -41.26 -7.58 15.38
C SER A 167 -41.11 -7.67 13.86
N ALA A 168 -41.11 -8.92 13.40
CA ALA A 168 -41.28 -9.44 12.05
C ALA A 168 -40.03 -9.59 11.14
N PRO A 169 -39.95 -10.70 10.37
CA PRO A 169 -38.72 -11.19 9.74
C PRO A 169 -38.56 -10.68 8.31
N SER A 170 -37.33 -10.30 7.94
CA SER A 170 -36.99 -9.97 6.55
C SER A 170 -35.75 -10.74 6.11
N LEU A 171 -35.88 -11.32 4.92
CA LEU A 171 -34.96 -12.08 4.07
C LEU A 171 -33.47 -11.67 4.16
N PRO A 172 -32.52 -12.59 3.90
CA PRO A 172 -31.09 -12.32 4.00
C PRO A 172 -30.60 -11.51 2.79
N THR A 173 -30.05 -10.33 3.05
CA THR A 173 -29.18 -9.60 2.11
C THR A 173 -27.77 -10.21 2.15
N PRO A 174 -27.17 -10.56 1.00
CA PRO A 174 -25.83 -11.14 0.94
C PRO A 174 -24.82 -10.00 0.92
N ASN A 175 -24.27 -9.66 2.08
CA ASN A 175 -22.99 -8.99 2.22
C ASN A 175 -22.39 -9.41 3.56
N SER A 176 -22.18 -10.72 3.71
CA SER A 176 -21.35 -11.24 4.78
C SER A 176 -19.92 -10.86 4.47
N THR A 177 -19.38 -9.89 5.22
CA THR A 177 -17.94 -9.72 5.32
C THR A 177 -17.35 -11.09 5.68
N ILE A 178 -16.56 -11.66 4.78
CA ILE A 178 -15.97 -12.99 5.00
C ILE A 178 -15.24 -12.95 6.35
N ARG A 179 -15.68 -13.79 7.26
CA ARG A 179 -15.12 -13.97 8.60
C ARG A 179 -13.88 -14.84 8.50
N SER A 180 -12.72 -14.33 8.89
CA SER A 180 -11.44 -15.03 8.76
C SER A 180 -11.39 -16.32 9.57
N ASP A 181 -12.05 -16.37 10.74
CA ASP A 181 -12.11 -17.55 11.60
C ASP A 181 -12.92 -18.68 10.94
N ILE A 182 -14.09 -18.35 10.39
CA ILE A 182 -14.95 -19.30 9.66
C ILE A 182 -14.26 -19.75 8.36
N ALA A 183 -13.74 -18.82 7.58
CA ALA A 183 -13.03 -19.12 6.33
C ALA A 183 -11.79 -19.98 6.56
N HIS A 184 -11.03 -19.71 7.62
CA HIS A 184 -9.88 -20.54 7.99
C HIS A 184 -10.31 -21.95 8.41
N SER A 185 -11.39 -22.08 9.21
CA SER A 185 -11.92 -23.40 9.62
C SER A 185 -12.31 -24.23 8.40
N ILE A 186 -13.12 -23.66 7.51
CA ILE A 186 -13.61 -24.35 6.30
C ILE A 186 -12.45 -24.76 5.40
N MET A 187 -11.49 -23.85 5.17
CA MET A 187 -10.31 -24.19 4.36
C MET A 187 -9.47 -25.29 5.00
N THR A 188 -9.37 -25.33 6.33
CA THR A 188 -8.66 -26.39 7.04
C THR A 188 -9.39 -27.72 6.89
N GLU A 189 -10.71 -27.73 7.05
CA GLU A 189 -11.55 -28.92 6.91
C GLU A 189 -11.59 -29.46 5.48
N CYS A 190 -11.51 -28.57 4.49
CA CYS A 190 -11.53 -28.93 3.07
C CYS A 190 -10.13 -29.19 2.48
N THR A 191 -9.08 -29.23 3.30
CA THR A 191 -7.68 -29.42 2.85
C THR A 191 -7.53 -30.64 1.93
N SER A 192 -8.15 -31.78 2.26
CA SER A 192 -8.10 -32.99 1.43
C SER A 192 -8.78 -32.79 0.07
N LEU A 193 -9.99 -32.21 0.07
CA LEU A 193 -10.73 -31.91 -1.15
C LEU A 193 -9.97 -30.95 -2.07
N ILE A 194 -9.23 -29.99 -1.50
CA ILE A 194 -8.41 -29.06 -2.27
C ILE A 194 -7.19 -29.78 -2.88
N LYS A 195 -6.57 -30.73 -2.19
CA LYS A 195 -5.49 -31.55 -2.77
C LYS A 195 -6.00 -32.44 -3.90
N ASP A 196 -7.21 -33.00 -3.73
CA ASP A 196 -7.79 -33.96 -4.67
C ASP A 196 -8.49 -33.29 -5.88
N CYS A 197 -8.67 -31.97 -5.86
CA CYS A 197 -9.38 -31.25 -6.94
C CYS A 197 -8.61 -31.23 -8.27
N GLY A 198 -7.30 -31.48 -8.22
CA GLY A 198 -6.44 -31.56 -9.40
C GLY A 198 -6.18 -30.22 -10.09
N ILE A 199 -6.18 -29.11 -9.34
CA ILE A 199 -5.76 -27.80 -9.83
C ILE A 199 -4.27 -27.80 -10.22
N ASP A 200 -3.91 -27.12 -11.32
CA ASP A 200 -2.50 -26.98 -11.67
C ASP A 200 -1.76 -26.11 -10.65
N ILE A 201 -0.69 -26.66 -10.08
CA ILE A 201 0.09 -26.02 -9.02
C ILE A 201 0.76 -24.74 -9.54
N ASN A 202 1.25 -24.73 -10.77
CA ASN A 202 1.94 -23.55 -11.32
C ASN A 202 0.95 -22.43 -11.60
N PHE A 203 -0.22 -22.75 -12.15
CA PHE A 203 -1.34 -21.83 -12.31
C PHE A 203 -1.71 -21.19 -10.96
N LEU A 204 -1.93 -22.03 -9.95
CA LEU A 204 -2.29 -21.55 -8.61
C LEU A 204 -1.19 -20.64 -8.03
N VAL A 205 0.09 -21.01 -8.17
CA VAL A 205 1.23 -20.19 -7.73
C VAL A 205 1.27 -18.85 -8.46
N ASP A 206 1.05 -18.84 -9.77
CA ASP A 206 1.08 -17.64 -10.61
C ASP A 206 -0.05 -16.69 -10.25
N LYS A 207 -1.27 -17.22 -10.05
CA LYS A 207 -2.42 -16.43 -9.61
C LYS A 207 -2.25 -15.87 -8.21
N LEU A 208 -1.75 -16.68 -7.28
CA LEU A 208 -1.44 -16.19 -5.93
C LEU A 208 -0.33 -15.12 -5.93
N LEU A 209 0.60 -15.17 -6.89
CA LEU A 209 1.60 -14.12 -7.10
C LEU A 209 0.98 -12.84 -7.68
N GLU A 210 0.08 -12.95 -8.67
CA GLU A 210 -0.67 -11.82 -9.24
C GLU A 210 -1.46 -11.07 -8.15
N HIS A 211 -2.11 -11.82 -7.26
CA HIS A 211 -2.85 -11.28 -6.12
C HIS A 211 -1.98 -10.89 -4.93
N LYS A 212 -0.65 -11.03 -5.04
CA LYS A 212 0.35 -10.72 -4.00
C LYS A 212 0.13 -11.48 -2.68
N ILE A 213 -0.52 -12.65 -2.75
CA ILE A 213 -0.65 -13.59 -1.62
C ILE A 213 0.67 -14.34 -1.42
N VAL A 214 1.36 -14.66 -2.52
CA VAL A 214 2.70 -15.26 -2.55
C VAL A 214 3.67 -14.25 -3.16
N ASN A 215 4.90 -14.14 -2.65
CA ASN A 215 5.94 -13.28 -3.22
C ASN A 215 6.98 -14.06 -4.05
N SER A 216 7.84 -13.36 -4.81
CA SER A 216 8.84 -13.99 -5.67
C SER A 216 9.88 -14.84 -4.92
N ARG A 217 10.04 -14.68 -3.59
CA ARG A 217 10.90 -15.54 -2.78
C ARG A 217 10.17 -16.84 -2.42
N GLU A 218 8.90 -16.77 -2.04
CA GLU A 218 8.06 -17.94 -1.75
C GLU A 218 7.82 -18.76 -3.01
N LYS A 219 7.51 -18.13 -4.15
CA LYS A 219 7.43 -18.83 -5.45
C LYS A 219 8.72 -19.62 -5.75
N ARG A 220 9.89 -19.00 -5.56
CA ARG A 220 11.18 -19.70 -5.75
C ARG A 220 11.37 -20.89 -4.82
N LYS A 221 10.91 -20.80 -3.57
CA LYS A 221 10.94 -21.91 -2.61
C LYS A 221 9.99 -23.04 -3.02
N LEU A 222 8.80 -22.69 -3.51
CA LEU A 222 7.82 -23.66 -4.00
C LEU A 222 8.34 -24.38 -5.25
N THR A 223 8.94 -23.66 -6.20
CA THR A 223 9.53 -24.26 -7.39
C THR A 223 10.74 -25.15 -7.08
N ALA A 224 11.42 -24.94 -5.94
CA ALA A 224 12.58 -25.72 -5.53
C ALA A 224 12.23 -27.05 -4.84
N ARG A 225 10.95 -27.32 -4.53
CA ARG A 225 10.52 -28.58 -3.93
C ARG A 225 10.45 -29.71 -4.95
N GLU A 226 10.71 -30.94 -4.48
CA GLU A 226 10.85 -32.12 -5.33
C GLU A 226 9.51 -32.69 -5.79
N THR A 227 8.51 -32.78 -4.90
CA THR A 227 7.20 -33.38 -5.22
C THR A 227 6.09 -32.34 -5.34
N ASN A 228 5.04 -32.68 -6.07
CA ASN A 228 3.84 -31.84 -6.20
C ASN A 228 3.04 -31.78 -4.89
N ASP A 229 3.00 -32.88 -4.14
CA ASP A 229 2.34 -32.93 -2.83
C ASP A 229 3.01 -31.97 -1.83
N ASP A 230 4.34 -31.98 -1.75
CA ASP A 230 5.07 -31.06 -0.87
C ASP A 230 4.87 -29.59 -1.25
N LYS A 231 4.68 -29.30 -2.54
CA LYS A 231 4.37 -27.95 -3.03
C LYS A 231 2.96 -27.54 -2.63
N MET A 232 2.00 -28.44 -2.79
CA MET A 232 0.60 -28.21 -2.46
C MET A 232 0.43 -27.97 -0.95
N ASP A 233 1.13 -28.73 -0.11
CA ASP A 233 1.06 -28.59 1.35
C ASP A 233 1.58 -27.24 1.82
N GLU A 234 2.69 -26.78 1.24
CA GLU A 234 3.23 -25.45 1.54
C GLU A 234 2.32 -24.33 1.02
N LEU A 235 1.75 -24.50 -0.17
CA LEU A 235 0.78 -23.55 -0.73
C LEU A 235 -0.44 -23.41 0.17
N LEU A 236 -1.02 -24.53 0.60
CA LEU A 236 -2.17 -24.53 1.50
C LEU A 236 -1.80 -23.90 2.84
N HIS A 237 -0.60 -24.16 3.37
CA HIS A 237 -0.12 -23.52 4.59
C HIS A 237 -0.04 -21.98 4.44
N ILE A 238 0.48 -21.48 3.31
CA ILE A 238 0.56 -20.04 3.02
C ILE A 238 -0.83 -19.43 2.88
N ILE A 239 -1.74 -20.09 2.13
CA ILE A 239 -3.11 -19.62 1.94
C ILE A 239 -3.85 -19.56 3.28
N LEU A 240 -3.80 -20.62 4.09
CA LEU A 240 -4.42 -20.67 5.41
C LEU A 240 -3.89 -19.56 6.32
N SER A 241 -2.57 -19.40 6.38
CA SER A 241 -1.93 -18.32 7.16
C SER A 241 -2.39 -16.94 6.68
N SER A 242 -2.50 -16.76 5.38
CA SER A 242 -2.95 -15.51 4.76
C SER A 242 -4.43 -15.22 5.03
N ILE A 243 -5.29 -16.24 5.08
CA ILE A 243 -6.71 -16.09 5.43
C ILE A 243 -6.89 -15.62 6.88
N ARG A 244 -6.08 -16.12 7.82
CA ARG A 244 -6.09 -15.62 9.21
C ARG A 244 -5.80 -14.13 9.29
N MET A 245 -4.84 -13.67 8.47
CA MET A 245 -4.40 -12.28 8.44
C MET A 245 -5.36 -11.39 7.64
N ASN A 246 -6.01 -11.93 6.60
CA ASN A 246 -6.92 -11.21 5.75
C ASN A 246 -7.97 -12.16 5.14
N ALA A 247 -9.20 -12.10 5.63
CA ALA A 247 -10.28 -12.97 5.20
C ALA A 247 -10.61 -12.88 3.70
N LYS A 248 -10.23 -11.79 3.02
CA LYS A 248 -10.44 -11.63 1.57
C LYS A 248 -9.65 -12.63 0.75
N VAL A 249 -8.56 -13.18 1.31
CA VAL A 249 -7.77 -14.23 0.65
C VAL A 249 -8.62 -15.46 0.35
N PHE A 250 -9.62 -15.75 1.20
CA PHE A 250 -10.58 -16.83 0.94
C PHE A 250 -11.41 -16.53 -0.32
N GLY A 251 -11.96 -15.33 -0.46
CA GLY A 251 -12.69 -14.92 -1.66
C GLY A 251 -11.82 -14.94 -2.92
N ILE A 252 -10.58 -14.44 -2.83
CA ILE A 252 -9.62 -14.51 -3.93
C ILE A 252 -9.33 -15.95 -4.33
N PHE A 253 -9.17 -16.85 -3.35
CA PHE A 253 -8.94 -18.27 -3.63
C PHE A 253 -10.14 -18.92 -4.33
N ILE A 254 -11.38 -18.60 -3.92
CA ILE A 254 -12.60 -19.02 -4.63
C ILE A 254 -12.59 -18.52 -6.08
N ASP A 255 -12.23 -17.26 -6.30
CA ASP A 255 -12.20 -16.67 -7.65
C ASP A 255 -11.14 -17.36 -8.53
N ILE A 256 -9.97 -17.67 -7.99
CA ILE A 256 -8.91 -18.42 -8.69
C ILE A 256 -9.39 -19.83 -9.08
N LEU A 257 -10.09 -20.53 -8.20
CA LEU A 257 -10.66 -21.85 -8.51
C LEU A 257 -11.68 -21.78 -9.67
N ARG A 258 -12.46 -20.70 -9.75
CA ARG A 258 -13.40 -20.46 -10.85
C ARG A 258 -12.69 -20.06 -12.14
N GLU A 259 -11.58 -19.33 -12.05
CA GLU A 259 -10.79 -18.90 -13.21
C GLU A 259 -10.07 -20.06 -13.92
N GLU A 260 -9.71 -21.13 -13.19
CA GLU A 260 -9.16 -22.36 -13.77
C GLU A 260 -10.16 -23.08 -14.70
N ASP A 261 -11.46 -22.76 -14.59
CA ASP A 261 -12.54 -23.20 -15.50
C ASP A 261 -12.64 -24.73 -15.70
N THR A 262 -12.38 -25.51 -14.65
CA THR A 262 -12.61 -26.96 -14.65
C THR A 262 -13.83 -27.33 -13.83
N LEU A 263 -14.52 -28.41 -14.22
CA LEU A 263 -15.66 -28.94 -13.46
C LEU A 263 -15.31 -29.24 -11.99
N ARG A 264 -14.08 -29.70 -11.73
CA ARG A 264 -13.62 -30.04 -10.37
C ARG A 264 -13.34 -28.79 -9.53
N THR A 265 -12.69 -27.78 -10.09
CA THR A 265 -12.36 -26.55 -9.35
C THR A 265 -13.60 -25.68 -9.13
N ILE A 266 -14.53 -25.62 -10.09
CA ILE A 266 -15.82 -24.94 -9.93
C ILE A 266 -16.66 -25.61 -8.83
N ALA A 267 -16.81 -26.95 -8.87
CA ALA A 267 -17.55 -27.69 -7.85
C ALA A 267 -16.93 -27.53 -6.44
N LEU A 268 -15.61 -27.49 -6.35
CA LEU A 268 -14.90 -27.19 -5.10
C LEU A 268 -15.19 -25.75 -4.62
N ALA A 269 -15.15 -24.76 -5.52
CA ALA A 269 -15.45 -23.37 -5.19
C ALA A 269 -16.89 -23.19 -4.68
N ASP A 270 -17.86 -23.88 -5.30
CA ASP A 270 -19.25 -23.89 -4.84
C ASP A 270 -19.37 -24.55 -3.46
N THR A 271 -18.75 -25.72 -3.27
CA THR A 271 -18.74 -26.43 -1.98
C THR A 271 -18.16 -25.58 -0.83
N LEU A 272 -17.06 -24.88 -1.08
CA LEU A 272 -16.42 -23.99 -0.11
C LEU A 272 -17.33 -22.79 0.23
N MET A 273 -18.00 -22.22 -0.78
CA MET A 273 -18.92 -21.10 -0.58
C MET A 273 -20.21 -21.50 0.12
N ASP A 274 -20.72 -22.70 -0.13
CA ASP A 274 -21.91 -23.22 0.54
C ASP A 274 -21.63 -23.49 2.01
N LYS A 275 -20.51 -24.15 2.32
CA LYS A 275 -20.02 -24.32 3.70
C LYS A 275 -19.77 -23.01 4.42
N TYR A 276 -19.42 -21.96 3.70
CA TYR A 276 -19.21 -20.63 4.28
C TYR A 276 -20.52 -19.90 4.64
N LYS A 277 -21.64 -20.29 4.01
CA LYS A 277 -22.97 -19.72 4.24
C LYS A 277 -23.81 -20.51 5.26
N GLU A 278 -23.42 -21.75 5.56
CA GLU A 278 -23.98 -22.59 6.65
C GLU A 278 -23.69 -21.98 8.03
#